data_AF-A0A4Z1NKW5-F1
#
_entry.id   AF-A0A4Z1NKW5-F1
#
_cell.length_a   1.000
_cell.length_b   1.000
_cell.length_c   1.000
_cell.angle_alpha   90.00
_cell.angle_beta   90.00
_cell.angle_gamma   90.00
#
_symmetry.space_group_name_H-M   'P 1'
#
loop_
_entity.id
_entity.type
_entity.pdbx_description
1 polymer ?
#
loop_
_entity_poly.entity_id
_entity_poly.type
_entity_poly.pdbx_seq_one_letter_code
_entity_poly.pdbx_strand_id
1 'polypeptide(L)'
;MYTVDRRRIHGCDDMERVVIGNEAYAFPAIPRIENESLHVSELVTLDLEDYPRSGGKERLAAQLSHAVHHVGFFYVMNYGLSEEQANNQFTLAKHFFELPFEEKAKYEVNYAEADYNGWRRAGRGRAGMEPDAIKIFNIPKFTRDFEGKCTYPDLLKAHWDGIEMFSKALHTNVVLPLLRLFAIMLQLPDEEFLVRQYSYEKKSEDHFRYMIYHKRSKEENANNEFGRIGGFKDRKYA
;
A
#
# COMPACT_ATOMS: atom_id res chain seq x y z
N MET A 1 -0.91 3.99 -2.23
CA MET A 1 -0.02 2.81 -2.03
C MET A 1 0.98 3.18 -0.94
N TYR A 2 0.90 2.57 0.26
CA TYR A 2 1.79 2.89 1.38
C TYR A 2 2.84 1.80 1.52
N THR A 3 4.11 2.19 1.54
CA THR A 3 5.25 1.30 1.82
C THR A 3 5.80 1.71 3.19
N VAL A 4 5.83 0.77 4.14
CA VAL A 4 6.43 0.96 5.47
C VAL A 4 7.91 0.58 5.38
N ASP A 5 8.77 1.45 5.88
CA ASP A 5 10.23 1.39 5.77
C ASP A 5 10.86 0.25 6.61
N ARG A 6 11.86 -0.42 6.02
CA ARG A 6 12.97 -1.04 6.74
C ARG A 6 14.16 -0.08 6.68
N ARG A 7 14.33 0.71 7.74
CA ARG A 7 15.37 1.73 7.85
C ARG A 7 16.75 1.24 7.41
N ARG A 8 17.43 2.12 6.66
CA ARG A 8 18.89 2.18 6.44
C ARG A 8 19.67 1.85 7.72
N ILE A 9 20.55 0.85 7.65
CA ILE A 9 21.65 0.67 8.61
C ILE A 9 22.94 1.04 7.87
N HIS A 10 23.58 2.13 8.28
CA HIS A 10 25.00 2.34 8.03
C HIS A 10 25.78 1.48 9.03
N GLY A 11 26.62 0.58 8.51
CA GLY A 11 27.55 -0.23 9.30
C GLY A 11 26.96 -1.55 9.79
N CYS A 12 27.01 -2.60 8.97
CA CYS A 12 26.97 -3.98 9.44
C CYS A 12 27.58 -4.89 8.35
N ASP A 13 28.91 -4.84 8.24
CA ASP A 13 29.67 -5.98 7.74
C ASP A 13 29.59 -7.05 8.83
N ASP A 14 28.55 -7.89 8.81
CA ASP A 14 28.61 -9.23 9.40
C ASP A 14 27.43 -10.09 8.91
N MET A 15 27.77 -11.13 8.14
CA MET A 15 26.86 -12.16 7.66
C MET A 15 26.39 -13.02 8.84
N GLU A 16 25.18 -12.78 9.36
CA GLU A 16 24.49 -13.82 10.13
C GLU A 16 23.68 -14.73 9.20
N ARG A 17 24.15 -15.97 9.10
CA ARG A 17 23.52 -17.08 8.38
C ARG A 17 22.24 -17.49 9.11
N VAL A 18 21.09 -17.32 8.47
CA VAL A 18 19.86 -18.02 8.87
C VAL A 18 19.82 -19.36 8.15
N VAL A 19 19.93 -20.47 8.89
CA VAL A 19 19.85 -21.83 8.37
C VAL A 19 18.38 -22.29 8.38
N ILE A 20 17.83 -22.61 7.20
CA ILE A 20 16.53 -23.25 7.04
C ILE A 20 16.73 -24.48 6.15
N GLY A 21 16.65 -25.69 6.72
CA GLY A 21 16.70 -26.94 5.95
C GLY A 21 18.06 -27.25 5.30
N ASN A 22 18.21 -28.47 4.78
CA ASN A 22 19.48 -29.02 4.30
C ASN A 22 19.96 -28.45 2.95
N GLU A 23 19.42 -27.33 2.50
CA GLU A 23 19.87 -26.63 1.30
C GLU A 23 20.17 -25.17 1.65
N ALA A 24 21.44 -24.80 1.52
CA ALA A 24 21.89 -23.43 1.68
C ALA A 24 21.32 -22.58 0.53
N TYR A 25 20.21 -21.88 0.78
CA TYR A 25 19.69 -20.88 -0.14
C TYR A 25 20.59 -19.65 -0.14
N ALA A 26 21.53 -19.61 -1.09
CA ALA A 26 22.24 -18.39 -1.43
C ALA A 26 21.28 -17.45 -2.18
N PHE A 27 20.90 -16.32 -1.57
CA PHE A 27 20.31 -15.22 -2.32
C PHE A 27 21.34 -14.78 -3.38
N PRO A 28 21.00 -14.74 -4.68
CA PRO A 28 21.90 -14.16 -5.66
C PRO A 28 22.17 -12.72 -5.25
N ALA A 29 23.46 -12.34 -5.18
CA ALA A 29 23.86 -10.97 -4.90
C ALA A 29 23.09 -10.03 -5.82
N ILE A 30 22.35 -9.09 -5.24
CA ILE A 30 21.77 -7.99 -6.02
C ILE A 30 22.99 -7.29 -6.64
N PRO A 31 23.14 -7.25 -7.97
CA PRO A 31 24.28 -6.58 -8.57
C PRO A 31 24.28 -5.14 -8.07
N ARG A 32 25.35 -4.77 -7.37
CA ARG A 32 25.57 -3.40 -6.92
C ARG A 32 25.72 -2.59 -8.21
N ILE A 33 24.82 -1.63 -8.42
CA ILE A 33 24.96 -0.69 -9.54
C ILE A 33 26.14 0.20 -9.18
N GLU A 34 27.32 -0.18 -9.64
CA GLU A 34 28.53 0.62 -9.54
C GLU A 34 28.63 1.48 -10.81
N ASN A 35 28.59 2.81 -10.62
CA ASN A 35 28.82 3.83 -11.66
C ASN A 35 27.75 4.04 -12.75
N GLU A 36 26.52 4.32 -12.33
CA GLU A 36 25.71 5.31 -13.06
C GLU A 36 25.45 6.49 -12.12
N SER A 37 25.53 7.73 -12.62
CA SER A 37 25.06 8.91 -11.90
C SER A 37 23.53 8.82 -11.81
N LEU A 38 23.04 7.96 -10.92
CA LEU A 38 21.63 7.79 -10.66
C LEU A 38 21.11 9.13 -10.15
N HIS A 39 20.16 9.72 -10.87
CA HIS A 39 19.44 10.89 -10.40
C HIS A 39 18.53 10.45 -9.25
N VAL A 40 19.10 10.30 -8.06
CA VAL A 40 18.38 9.95 -6.85
C VAL A 40 17.44 11.10 -6.54
N SER A 41 16.14 10.88 -6.77
CA SER A 41 15.13 11.85 -6.35
C SER A 41 14.94 11.68 -4.85
N GLU A 42 15.19 12.75 -4.10
CA GLU A 42 14.95 12.75 -2.65
C GLU A 42 13.44 12.76 -2.41
N LEU A 43 12.92 11.63 -1.92
CA LEU A 43 11.51 11.50 -1.58
C LEU A 43 11.25 12.23 -0.26
N VAL A 44 10.35 13.21 -0.29
CA VAL A 44 9.93 13.95 0.90
C VAL A 44 9.25 13.00 1.88
N THR A 45 9.61 13.08 3.16
CA THR A 45 8.95 12.35 4.24
C THR A 45 8.18 13.33 5.12
N LEU A 46 6.87 13.14 5.21
CA LEU A 46 6.00 13.91 6.09
C LEU A 46 5.97 13.25 7.48
N ASP A 47 6.48 13.96 8.47
CA ASP A 47 6.42 13.54 9.86
C ASP A 47 5.13 14.06 10.52
N LEU A 48 4.15 13.16 10.73
CA LEU A 48 2.87 13.54 11.33
C LEU A 48 2.96 13.84 12.83
N GLU A 49 4.11 13.61 13.48
CA GLU A 49 4.33 14.08 14.85
C GLU A 49 4.36 15.63 14.92
N ASP A 50 4.70 16.31 13.82
CA ASP A 50 4.66 17.76 13.73
C ASP A 50 3.23 18.30 13.56
N TYR A 51 2.29 17.46 13.11
CA TYR A 51 0.91 17.83 12.76
C TYR A 51 0.15 18.59 13.87
N PRO A 52 0.15 18.13 15.14
CA PRO A 52 -0.55 18.85 16.22
C PRO A 52 0.26 20.04 16.79
N ARG A 53 1.50 20.24 16.37
CA ARG A 53 2.36 21.32 16.91
C ARG A 53 1.96 22.67 16.32
N SER A 54 2.25 23.75 17.04
CA SER A 54 1.99 25.11 16.56
C SER A 54 2.72 25.39 15.23
N GLY A 55 1.98 25.84 14.23
CA GLY A 55 2.48 26.05 12.86
C GLY A 55 2.83 24.77 12.09
N GLY A 56 2.53 23.59 12.64
CA GLY A 56 2.93 22.29 12.08
C GLY A 56 2.19 21.95 10.79
N LYS A 57 0.89 22.26 10.72
CA LYS A 57 0.08 22.05 9.51
C LYS A 57 0.61 22.88 8.33
N GLU A 58 1.02 24.12 8.56
CA GLU A 58 1.56 25.01 7.53
C GLU A 58 2.92 24.51 7.03
N ARG A 59 3.81 24.07 7.95
CA ARG A 59 5.09 23.45 7.59
C ARG A 59 4.91 22.18 6.77
N LEU A 60 4.04 21.28 7.22
CA LEU A 60 3.75 20.03 6.52
C LEU A 60 3.06 20.28 5.17
N ALA A 61 2.17 21.25 5.06
CA ALA A 61 1.55 21.63 3.80
C ALA A 61 2.57 22.19 2.80
N ALA A 62 3.54 22.98 3.26
CA ALA A 62 4.64 23.46 2.42
C ALA A 62 5.53 22.31 1.92
N GLN A 63 5.87 21.36 2.80
CA GLN A 63 6.61 20.14 2.42
C GLN A 63 5.84 19.29 1.41
N LEU A 64 4.53 19.09 1.65
CA LEU A 64 3.64 18.35 0.76
C LEU A 64 3.53 19.03 -0.61
N SER A 65 3.43 20.37 -0.65
CA SER A 65 3.43 21.14 -1.90
C SER A 65 4.68 20.86 -2.73
N HIS A 66 5.86 20.89 -2.11
CA HIS A 66 7.11 20.58 -2.78
C HIS A 66 7.11 19.13 -3.33
N ALA A 67 6.72 18.16 -2.50
CA ALA A 67 6.67 16.76 -2.89
C ALA A 67 5.75 16.52 -4.10
N VAL A 68 4.56 17.11 -4.09
CA VAL A 68 3.55 16.93 -5.15
C VAL A 68 3.97 17.59 -6.47
N HIS A 69 4.57 18.78 -6.44
CA HIS A 69 4.97 19.49 -7.65
C HIS A 69 6.25 18.95 -8.30
N HIS A 70 7.18 18.39 -7.51
CA HIS A 70 8.50 18.00 -8.01
C HIS A 70 8.72 16.49 -8.12
N VAL A 71 8.05 15.69 -7.29
CA VAL A 71 8.31 14.24 -7.18
C VAL A 71 7.08 13.40 -7.50
N GLY A 72 5.90 13.85 -7.05
CA GLY A 72 4.63 13.12 -7.19
C GLY A 72 4.43 12.00 -6.16
N PHE A 73 5.41 11.75 -5.29
CA PHE A 73 5.37 10.76 -4.21
C PHE A 73 6.03 11.32 -2.94
N PHE A 74 5.58 10.83 -1.79
CA PHE A 74 6.12 11.16 -0.47
C PHE A 74 5.90 9.99 0.49
N TYR A 75 6.69 9.94 1.55
CA TYR A 75 6.49 9.04 2.67
C TYR A 75 5.75 9.73 3.81
N VAL A 76 5.16 8.92 4.69
CA VAL A 76 4.53 9.37 5.92
C VAL A 76 5.10 8.55 7.07
N MET A 77 5.50 9.22 8.15
CA MET A 77 5.96 8.59 9.38
C MET A 77 5.18 9.11 10.59
N ASN A 78 5.33 8.43 11.73
CA ASN A 78 4.66 8.77 12.99
C ASN A 78 3.13 8.86 12.86
N TYR A 79 2.54 7.92 12.12
CA TYR A 79 1.10 7.84 11.84
C TYR A 79 0.29 7.05 12.90
N GLY A 80 0.82 6.93 14.12
CA GLY A 80 0.09 6.38 15.26
C GLY A 80 -0.24 4.89 15.19
N LEU A 81 0.50 4.10 14.41
CA LEU A 81 0.43 2.65 14.38
C LEU A 81 1.80 2.06 14.72
N SER A 82 1.82 0.99 15.51
CA SER A 82 3.06 0.30 15.86
C SER A 82 3.56 -0.57 14.72
N GLU A 83 4.86 -0.86 14.74
CA GLU A 83 5.47 -1.78 13.77
C GLU A 83 4.84 -3.18 13.86
N GLU A 84 4.51 -3.65 15.08
CA GLU A 84 3.82 -4.91 15.31
C GLU A 84 2.44 -4.93 14.63
N GLN A 85 1.65 -3.85 14.77
CA GLN A 85 0.34 -3.76 14.11
C GLN A 85 0.47 -3.85 12.59
N ALA A 86 1.47 -3.19 11.99
CA ALA A 86 1.74 -3.29 10.56
C ALA A 86 2.21 -4.71 10.16
N ASN A 87 3.15 -5.29 10.91
CA ASN A 87 3.70 -6.63 10.65
C ASN A 87 2.64 -7.73 10.77
N ASN A 88 1.66 -7.58 11.67
CA ASN A 88 0.54 -8.50 11.80
C ASN A 88 -0.32 -8.50 10.52
N GLN A 89 -0.54 -7.34 9.90
CA GLN A 89 -1.28 -7.25 8.63
C GLN A 89 -0.50 -7.91 7.48
N PHE A 90 0.83 -7.71 7.40
CA PHE A 90 1.67 -8.38 6.40
C PHE A 90 1.68 -9.90 6.60
N THR A 91 1.77 -10.36 7.84
CA THR A 91 1.74 -11.79 8.19
C THR A 91 0.41 -12.42 7.81
N LEU A 92 -0.70 -11.75 8.11
CA LEU A 92 -2.04 -12.20 7.74
C LEU A 92 -2.22 -12.26 6.22
N ALA A 93 -1.77 -11.23 5.50
CA ALA A 93 -1.79 -11.20 4.04
C ALA A 93 -0.99 -12.37 3.45
N LYS A 94 0.21 -12.65 3.99
CA LYS A 94 1.05 -13.77 3.56
C LYS A 94 0.32 -15.10 3.72
N HIS A 95 -0.22 -15.39 4.91
CA HIS A 95 -0.94 -16.62 5.16
C HIS A 95 -2.21 -16.75 4.31
N PHE A 96 -2.93 -15.65 4.08
CA PHE A 96 -4.05 -15.64 3.14
C PHE A 96 -3.61 -16.07 1.74
N PHE A 97 -2.52 -15.51 1.20
CA PHE A 97 -2.06 -15.86 -0.14
C PHE A 97 -1.45 -17.27 -0.25
N GLU A 98 -1.02 -17.87 0.87
CA GLU A 98 -0.57 -19.27 0.98
C GLU A 98 -1.73 -20.28 0.98
N LEU A 99 -2.98 -19.86 1.24
CA LEU A 99 -4.14 -20.75 1.15
C LEU A 99 -4.23 -21.43 -0.23
N PRO A 100 -4.80 -22.65 -0.34
CA PRO A 100 -5.06 -23.29 -1.63
C PRO A 100 -5.85 -22.39 -2.59
N PHE A 101 -5.68 -22.62 -3.89
CA PHE A 101 -6.38 -21.83 -4.91
C PHE A 101 -7.90 -21.94 -4.73
N GLU A 102 -8.38 -23.15 -4.49
CA GLU A 102 -9.79 -23.51 -4.33
C GLU A 102 -10.42 -22.78 -3.15
N GLU A 103 -9.67 -22.57 -2.07
CA GLU A 103 -10.12 -21.81 -0.90
C GLU A 103 -10.23 -20.32 -1.20
N LYS A 104 -9.28 -19.76 -1.97
CA LYS A 104 -9.31 -18.34 -2.35
C LYS A 104 -10.38 -18.05 -3.42
N ALA A 105 -10.58 -18.97 -4.35
CA ALA A 105 -11.52 -18.84 -5.47
C ALA A 105 -12.98 -18.69 -5.02
N LYS A 106 -13.34 -19.20 -3.83
CA LYS A 106 -14.65 -18.97 -3.20
C LYS A 106 -14.96 -17.49 -2.96
N TYR A 107 -13.93 -16.66 -2.87
CA TYR A 107 -14.02 -15.24 -2.58
C TYR A 107 -13.58 -14.40 -3.79
N GLU A 108 -13.57 -14.97 -5.00
CA GLU A 108 -13.15 -14.25 -6.20
C GLU A 108 -14.16 -13.14 -6.55
N VAL A 109 -13.65 -11.95 -6.90
CA VAL A 109 -14.48 -10.79 -7.26
C VAL A 109 -15.42 -11.11 -8.42
N ASN A 110 -16.63 -10.54 -8.40
CA ASN A 110 -17.52 -10.61 -9.55
C ASN A 110 -17.09 -9.63 -10.64
N TYR A 111 -16.30 -10.12 -11.60
CA TYR A 111 -15.82 -9.31 -12.72
C TYR A 111 -16.91 -8.75 -13.63
N ALA A 112 -18.07 -9.41 -13.73
CA ALA A 112 -19.17 -8.96 -14.58
C ALA A 112 -19.89 -7.75 -13.99
N GLU A 113 -19.96 -7.68 -12.66
CA GLU A 113 -20.60 -6.58 -11.93
C GLU A 113 -19.62 -5.44 -11.59
N ALA A 114 -18.40 -5.52 -12.12
CA ALA A 114 -17.30 -4.61 -11.79
C ALA A 114 -17.06 -4.51 -10.26
N ASP A 115 -17.28 -5.62 -9.55
CA ASP A 115 -16.99 -5.70 -8.13
C ASP A 115 -15.48 -5.64 -7.90
N TYR A 116 -15.09 -4.85 -6.91
CA TYR A 116 -13.71 -4.68 -6.50
C TYR A 116 -13.42 -5.37 -5.17
N ASN A 117 -14.40 -5.94 -4.47
CA ASN A 117 -14.24 -6.49 -3.11
C ASN A 117 -14.05 -8.00 -3.12
N GLY A 118 -12.99 -8.48 -2.44
CA GLY A 118 -12.59 -9.88 -2.44
C GLY A 118 -11.31 -10.15 -3.22
N TRP A 119 -11.13 -11.40 -3.62
CA TRP A 119 -9.91 -11.91 -4.22
C TRP A 119 -9.87 -11.66 -5.73
N ARG A 120 -8.75 -11.15 -6.23
CA ARG A 120 -8.45 -11.05 -7.66
C ARG A 120 -7.26 -11.93 -7.99
N ARG A 121 -7.47 -12.88 -8.92
CA ARG A 121 -6.38 -13.70 -9.46
C ARG A 121 -5.38 -12.87 -10.26
N ALA A 122 -4.16 -13.39 -10.38
CA ALA A 122 -3.15 -12.82 -11.27
C ALA A 122 -3.60 -12.92 -12.74
N GLY A 123 -3.07 -12.04 -13.57
CA GLY A 123 -3.31 -12.00 -15.02
C GLY A 123 -4.60 -11.29 -15.43
N ARG A 124 -5.26 -10.58 -14.50
CA ARG A 124 -6.49 -9.81 -14.79
C ARG A 124 -6.24 -8.38 -15.26
N GLY A 125 -5.10 -7.81 -14.91
CA GLY A 125 -4.58 -6.58 -15.50
C GLY A 125 -3.40 -6.88 -16.41
N ARG A 126 -2.76 -5.83 -16.91
CA ARG A 126 -1.56 -5.91 -17.75
C ARG A 126 -0.39 -5.22 -17.08
N ALA A 127 0.80 -5.74 -17.32
CA ALA A 127 2.06 -5.06 -17.06
C ALA A 127 2.83 -5.02 -18.38
N GLY A 128 2.76 -3.89 -19.09
CA GLY A 128 3.21 -3.83 -20.48
C GLY A 128 2.29 -4.65 -21.39
N MET A 129 2.87 -5.52 -22.20
CA MET A 129 2.11 -6.40 -23.08
C MET A 129 1.68 -7.70 -22.39
N GLU A 130 2.31 -8.07 -21.28
CA GLU A 130 1.98 -9.31 -20.57
C GLU A 130 0.87 -9.12 -19.52
N PRO A 131 0.16 -10.20 -19.15
CA PRO A 131 -0.70 -10.20 -17.97
C PRO A 131 0.07 -9.85 -16.69
N ASP A 132 -0.60 -9.19 -15.74
CA ASP A 132 0.03 -8.87 -14.45
C ASP A 132 0.29 -10.14 -13.61
N ALA A 133 1.34 -10.13 -12.79
CA ALA A 133 1.65 -11.21 -11.85
C ALA A 133 1.17 -10.90 -10.42
N ILE A 134 0.10 -10.11 -10.29
CA ILE A 134 -0.32 -9.51 -9.02
C ILE A 134 -1.58 -10.20 -8.53
N LYS A 135 -1.56 -10.73 -7.32
CA LYS A 135 -2.79 -11.17 -6.63
C LYS A 135 -3.20 -10.11 -5.64
N ILE A 136 -4.50 -9.86 -5.56
CA ILE A 136 -5.08 -8.81 -4.71
C ILE A 136 -6.17 -9.42 -3.84
N PHE A 137 -6.30 -8.95 -2.61
CA PHE A 137 -7.52 -9.11 -1.81
C PHE A 137 -7.95 -7.74 -1.30
N ASN A 138 -9.14 -7.29 -1.68
CA ASN A 138 -9.70 -6.01 -1.30
C ASN A 138 -10.77 -6.20 -0.23
N ILE A 139 -10.70 -5.39 0.82
CA ILE A 139 -11.67 -5.33 1.89
C ILE A 139 -12.30 -3.94 1.83
N PRO A 140 -13.63 -3.81 1.66
CA PRO A 140 -14.30 -2.52 1.64
C PRO A 140 -14.19 -1.81 3.00
N LYS A 141 -14.69 -0.58 3.08
CA LYS A 141 -14.87 0.09 4.37
C LYS A 141 -15.75 -0.72 5.32
N PHE A 142 -15.45 -0.59 6.61
CA PHE A 142 -16.21 -1.17 7.70
C PHE A 142 -17.40 -0.27 8.05
N THR A 143 -18.31 -0.11 7.09
CA THR A 143 -19.56 0.65 7.23
C THR A 143 -20.77 -0.24 6.94
N ARG A 144 -21.96 0.19 7.39
CA ARG A 144 -23.23 -0.52 7.19
C ARG A 144 -23.55 -0.82 5.72
N ASP A 145 -23.02 -0.03 4.80
CA ASP A 145 -23.18 -0.24 3.37
C ASP A 145 -22.60 -1.56 2.87
N PHE A 146 -21.66 -2.18 3.60
CA PHE A 146 -20.96 -3.40 3.19
C PHE A 146 -21.22 -4.60 4.11
N GLU A 147 -21.91 -4.40 5.24
CA GLU A 147 -22.29 -5.47 6.16
C GLU A 147 -23.11 -6.54 5.44
N GLY A 148 -22.67 -7.81 5.53
CA GLY A 148 -23.32 -8.95 4.91
C GLY A 148 -23.23 -9.04 3.39
N LYS A 149 -22.59 -8.07 2.71
CA LYS A 149 -22.46 -8.07 1.23
C LYS A 149 -21.25 -8.83 0.72
N CYS A 150 -20.20 -8.91 1.54
CA CYS A 150 -18.97 -9.60 1.22
C CYS A 150 -18.77 -10.77 2.18
N THR A 151 -18.24 -11.88 1.66
CA THR A 151 -17.79 -13.02 2.46
C THR A 151 -16.28 -13.06 2.52
N TYR A 152 -15.72 -13.58 3.61
CA TYR A 152 -14.28 -13.60 3.85
C TYR A 152 -13.81 -15.01 4.25
N PRO A 153 -12.55 -15.39 3.98
CA PRO A 153 -11.95 -16.61 4.52
C PRO A 153 -12.00 -16.64 6.05
N ASP A 154 -12.15 -17.83 6.64
CA ASP A 154 -12.17 -18.01 8.11
C ASP A 154 -10.91 -17.44 8.77
N LEU A 155 -9.76 -17.57 8.10
CA LEU A 155 -8.50 -16.94 8.52
C LEU A 155 -8.65 -15.42 8.72
N LEU A 156 -9.28 -14.71 7.78
CA LEU A 156 -9.46 -13.26 7.91
C LEU A 156 -10.53 -12.91 8.94
N LYS A 157 -11.62 -13.71 9.01
CA LYS A 157 -12.68 -13.54 10.03
C LYS A 157 -12.13 -13.66 11.44
N ALA A 158 -11.21 -14.60 11.68
CA ALA A 158 -10.59 -14.80 12.99
C ALA A 158 -9.77 -13.58 13.48
N HIS A 159 -9.38 -12.68 12.56
CA HIS A 159 -8.61 -11.47 12.85
C HIS A 159 -9.38 -10.19 12.48
N TRP A 160 -10.69 -10.27 12.28
CA TRP A 160 -11.50 -9.20 11.69
C TRP A 160 -11.39 -7.87 12.44
N ASP A 161 -11.50 -7.89 13.77
CA ASP A 161 -11.39 -6.70 14.62
C ASP A 161 -10.03 -5.99 14.47
N GLY A 162 -8.96 -6.78 14.29
CA GLY A 162 -7.62 -6.25 14.08
C GLY A 162 -7.46 -5.59 12.70
N ILE A 163 -8.07 -6.16 11.66
CA ILE A 163 -8.11 -5.59 10.31
C ILE A 163 -8.95 -4.29 10.33
N GLU A 164 -10.12 -4.32 10.98
CA GLU A 164 -11.01 -3.17 11.11
C GLU A 164 -10.31 -2.00 11.80
N MET A 165 -9.72 -2.27 12.97
CA MET A 165 -8.98 -1.27 13.72
C MET A 165 -7.87 -0.66 12.88
N PHE A 166 -7.07 -1.49 12.20
CA PHE A 166 -5.95 -1.01 11.38
C PHE A 166 -6.43 -0.16 10.20
N SER A 167 -7.49 -0.60 9.49
CA SER A 167 -8.09 0.14 8.38
C SER A 167 -8.62 1.50 8.82
N LYS A 168 -9.38 1.55 9.93
CA LYS A 168 -9.91 2.79 10.51
C LYS A 168 -8.80 3.71 11.00
N ALA A 169 -7.76 3.16 11.63
CA ALA A 169 -6.60 3.92 12.09
C ALA A 169 -5.85 4.58 10.92
N LEU A 170 -5.63 3.88 9.80
CA LEU A 170 -5.04 4.48 8.60
C LEU A 170 -5.88 5.65 8.07
N HIS A 171 -7.21 5.51 8.04
CA HIS A 171 -8.06 6.62 7.63
C HIS A 171 -7.93 7.82 8.57
N THR A 172 -8.07 7.59 9.86
CA THR A 172 -8.05 8.66 10.88
C THR A 172 -6.69 9.32 11.00
N ASN A 173 -5.61 8.54 11.03
CA ASN A 173 -4.28 9.03 11.36
C ASN A 173 -3.46 9.44 10.13
N VAL A 174 -3.84 9.00 8.93
CA VAL A 174 -3.12 9.33 7.69
C VAL A 174 -4.01 10.08 6.73
N VAL A 175 -5.14 9.50 6.32
CA VAL A 175 -5.98 10.09 5.28
C VAL A 175 -6.56 11.44 5.72
N LEU A 176 -7.14 11.53 6.91
CA LEU A 176 -7.73 12.80 7.37
C LEU A 176 -6.69 13.93 7.54
N PRO A 177 -5.51 13.71 8.17
CA PRO A 177 -4.44 14.70 8.17
C PRO A 177 -4.01 15.13 6.77
N LEU A 178 -3.80 14.18 5.86
CA LEU A 178 -3.40 14.50 4.48
C LEU A 178 -4.47 15.32 3.75
N LEU A 179 -5.75 14.99 3.90
CA LEU A 179 -6.85 15.78 3.29
C LEU A 179 -6.86 17.22 3.80
N ARG A 180 -6.60 17.46 5.08
CA ARG A 180 -6.47 18.81 5.64
C ARG A 180 -5.25 19.54 5.10
N LEU A 181 -4.11 18.85 5.02
CA LEU A 181 -2.88 19.43 4.43
C LEU A 181 -3.08 19.77 2.94
N PHE A 182 -3.78 18.92 2.18
CA PHE A 182 -4.15 19.22 0.80
C PHE A 182 -5.08 20.43 0.72
N ALA A 183 -6.06 20.56 1.62
CA ALA A 183 -6.95 21.71 1.64
C ALA A 183 -6.19 23.03 1.91
N ILE A 184 -5.23 23.02 2.84
CA ILE A 184 -4.34 24.15 3.11
C ILE A 184 -3.46 24.46 1.89
N MET A 185 -2.80 23.45 1.33
CA MET A 185 -1.93 23.57 0.16
C MET A 185 -2.66 24.16 -1.05
N LEU A 186 -3.88 23.71 -1.29
CA LEU A 186 -4.74 24.16 -2.40
C LEU A 186 -5.48 25.46 -2.09
N GLN A 187 -5.28 26.05 -0.90
CA GLN A 187 -5.95 27.27 -0.44
C GLN A 187 -7.48 27.16 -0.55
N LEU A 188 -8.03 26.01 -0.17
CA LEU A 188 -9.48 25.80 -0.12
C LEU A 188 -10.11 26.66 0.99
N PRO A 189 -11.45 26.86 0.97
CA PRO A 189 -12.12 27.76 1.92
C PRO A 189 -11.84 27.49 3.40
N ASP A 190 -11.60 26.22 3.76
CA ASP A 190 -11.20 25.80 5.10
C ASP A 190 -10.52 24.42 5.05
N GLU A 191 -9.79 24.06 6.11
CA GLU A 191 -9.04 22.80 6.18
C GLU A 191 -9.94 21.55 6.18
N GLU A 192 -11.21 21.67 6.58
CA GLU A 192 -12.17 20.57 6.63
C GLU A 192 -12.88 20.35 5.29
N PHE A 193 -12.62 21.17 4.26
CA PHE A 193 -13.30 21.11 2.97
C PHE A 193 -13.28 19.70 2.36
N LEU A 194 -12.10 19.09 2.27
CA LEU A 194 -11.94 17.74 1.73
C LEU A 194 -12.38 16.67 2.73
N VAL A 195 -12.18 16.87 4.04
CA VAL A 195 -12.61 15.92 5.08
C VAL A 195 -14.13 15.70 5.02
N ARG A 196 -14.92 16.76 4.81
CA ARG A 196 -16.38 16.64 4.65
C ARG A 196 -16.80 15.83 3.43
N GLN A 197 -15.99 15.83 2.37
CA GLN A 197 -16.26 15.08 1.14
C GLN A 197 -15.90 13.60 1.29
N TYR A 198 -14.78 13.31 1.96
CA TYR A 198 -14.18 11.98 2.08
C TYR A 198 -14.32 11.38 3.49
N SER A 199 -15.39 11.70 4.21
CA SER A 199 -15.64 11.13 5.54
C SER A 199 -15.75 9.61 5.49
N TYR A 200 -15.20 8.91 6.50
CA TYR A 200 -15.22 7.45 6.56
C TYR A 200 -16.61 6.84 6.36
N GLU A 201 -17.61 7.37 7.06
CA GLU A 201 -18.99 6.87 7.08
C GLU A 201 -19.74 6.97 5.74
N LYS A 202 -19.26 7.80 4.81
CA LYS A 202 -19.87 7.88 3.49
C LYS A 202 -19.41 6.69 2.65
N LYS A 203 -20.38 6.03 2.02
CA LYS A 203 -20.13 5.02 1.00
C LYS A 203 -19.20 5.58 -0.07
N SER A 204 -18.11 4.87 -0.32
CA SER A 204 -17.16 5.13 -1.40
C SER A 204 -16.51 3.82 -1.82
N GLU A 205 -15.73 3.85 -2.89
CA GLU A 205 -14.99 2.71 -3.44
C GLU A 205 -13.61 2.51 -2.75
N ASP A 206 -13.41 3.10 -1.57
CA ASP A 206 -12.17 2.94 -0.81
C ASP A 206 -12.06 1.52 -0.26
N HIS A 207 -10.87 0.94 -0.35
CA HIS A 207 -10.62 -0.42 0.07
C HIS A 207 -9.27 -0.55 0.77
N PHE A 208 -9.24 -1.35 1.84
CA PHE A 208 -8.01 -1.86 2.41
C PHE A 208 -7.54 -3.07 1.61
N ARG A 209 -6.28 -3.07 1.17
CA ARG A 209 -5.80 -3.99 0.13
C ARG A 209 -4.59 -4.78 0.58
N TYR A 210 -4.69 -6.10 0.50
CA TYR A 210 -3.53 -6.97 0.45
C TYR A 210 -3.10 -7.21 -0.99
N MET A 211 -1.80 -7.14 -1.24
CA MET A 211 -1.20 -7.39 -2.56
C MET A 211 0.03 -8.27 -2.43
N ILE A 212 0.17 -9.24 -3.32
CA ILE A 212 1.41 -9.99 -3.49
C ILE A 212 1.82 -9.99 -4.97
N TYR A 213 3.10 -9.75 -5.19
CA TYR A 213 3.73 -9.73 -6.51
C TYR A 213 4.50 -11.03 -6.68
N HIS A 214 4.14 -11.84 -7.67
CA HIS A 214 4.91 -13.03 -7.99
C HIS A 214 6.07 -12.72 -8.93
N LYS A 215 7.17 -13.44 -8.74
CA LYS A 215 8.32 -13.38 -9.62
C LYS A 215 7.91 -13.82 -11.02
N ARG A 216 8.26 -13.00 -12.00
CA ARG A 216 8.17 -13.34 -13.43
C ARG A 216 9.38 -14.13 -13.90
N SER A 217 9.19 -14.95 -14.92
CA SER A 217 10.28 -15.62 -15.62
C SER A 217 11.21 -14.61 -16.29
N LYS A 218 12.43 -15.04 -16.66
CA LYS A 218 13.37 -14.17 -17.39
C LYS A 218 12.81 -13.75 -18.75
N GLU A 219 12.07 -14.64 -19.41
CA GLU A 219 11.43 -14.42 -20.71
C GLU A 219 10.28 -13.41 -20.62
N GLU A 220 9.40 -13.56 -19.61
CA GLU A 220 8.33 -12.61 -19.32
C GLU A 220 8.86 -11.21 -19.00
N ASN A 221 10.02 -11.11 -18.35
CA ASN A 221 10.65 -9.81 -18.06
C ASN A 221 11.33 -9.20 -19.30
N ALA A 222 11.93 -10.02 -20.16
CA ALA A 222 12.55 -9.57 -21.41
C ALA A 222 11.50 -9.01 -22.38
N ASN A 223 10.35 -9.67 -22.49
CA ASN A 223 9.22 -9.22 -23.32
C ASN A 223 8.54 -7.94 -22.80
N ASN A 224 8.78 -7.56 -21.54
CA ASN A 224 8.24 -6.36 -20.90
C ASN A 224 9.25 -5.21 -20.77
N GLU A 225 10.36 -5.24 -21.51
CA GLU A 225 11.42 -4.23 -21.46
C GLU A 225 11.86 -3.87 -20.02
N PHE A 226 12.17 -4.87 -19.18
CA PHE A 226 12.65 -4.65 -17.80
C PHE A 226 11.79 -3.67 -16.98
N GLY A 227 10.55 -4.06 -16.67
CA GLY A 227 9.83 -3.40 -15.58
C GLY A 227 9.30 -2.01 -15.91
N ARG A 228 9.08 -1.68 -17.18
CA ARG A 228 8.01 -0.75 -17.57
C ARG A 228 6.66 -1.39 -17.25
N ILE A 229 6.38 -1.61 -15.96
CA ILE A 229 5.02 -1.59 -15.45
C ILE A 229 4.51 -0.23 -15.89
N GLY A 230 3.66 -0.19 -16.93
CA GLY A 230 3.07 1.07 -17.38
C GLY A 230 2.60 1.81 -16.14
N GLY A 231 3.20 2.98 -15.87
CA GLY A 231 2.99 3.66 -14.60
C GLY A 231 1.51 3.80 -14.33
N PHE A 232 1.01 3.11 -13.31
CA PHE A 232 -0.39 3.25 -12.93
C PHE A 232 -0.49 4.52 -12.10
N LYS A 233 -1.23 5.51 -12.59
CA LYS A 233 -1.68 6.62 -11.76
C LYS A 233 -2.90 6.12 -10.99
N ASP A 234 -2.93 6.34 -9.67
CA ASP A 234 -4.18 6.19 -8.91
C ASP A 234 -5.28 6.98 -9.65
N ARG A 235 -6.46 6.37 -9.85
CA ARG A 235 -7.54 6.99 -10.64
C ARG A 235 -7.88 8.34 -10.03
N LYS A 236 -7.64 9.41 -10.80
CA LYS A 236 -8.25 10.71 -10.54
C LYS A 236 -9.73 10.59 -10.91
N TYR A 237 -10.61 10.56 -9.93
CA TYR A 237 -12.00 10.96 -10.15
C TYR A 237 -12.11 12.44 -9.79
N ALA A 238 -12.70 13.20 -10.69
CA ALA A 238 -13.18 14.56 -10.46
C ALA A 238 -14.66 14.49 -10.07
#